data_AF-A0A969FE48-F1
#
_entry.id   AF-A0A969FE48-F1
#
_cell.length_a   1.000
_cell.length_b   1.000
_cell.length_c   1.000
_cell.angle_alpha   90.00
_cell.angle_beta   90.00
_cell.angle_gamma   90.00
#
_symmetry.space_group_name_H-M   'P 1'
#
loop_
_entity.id
_entity.type
_entity.pdbx_description
1 polymer ?
#
loop_
_entity_poly.entity_id
_entity_poly.type
_entity_poly.pdbx_seq_one_letter_code
_entity_poly.pdbx_strand_id
1 'polypeptide(L)'
;LAAGLAHELNNPASAARRAARELRKVFPLMQTQTLKITHQCLTDDQREFLTNLQQEAIARTQNPPLLDPMAQSDREDQLTDWMDEHDIQNGWQLASTFVSAGLEKEWLDQIPTRLGETCLQESLTWLDATLNVVGLLNTLGHSTGRIHQLVGAVQDYSTIDPDDLQLVDVHKGLESTLTILGHKLKRGVTVIRDYAEDLPLVMSHEAELEQVWMNVIDNAIAPP
;
A
#
# COMPACT_ATOMS: atom_id res chain seq x y z
N LEU A 1 16.60 16.11 17.44
CA LEU A 1 15.70 14.94 17.56
C LEU A 1 14.23 15.34 17.49
N ALA A 2 13.69 16.17 18.40
CA ALA A 2 12.25 16.52 18.43
C ALA A 2 11.67 17.12 17.12
N ALA A 3 12.42 17.97 16.40
CA ALA A 3 11.92 18.60 15.18
C ALA A 3 11.81 17.65 13.97
N GLY A 4 12.75 16.71 13.82
CA GLY A 4 12.72 15.69 12.77
C GLY A 4 11.59 14.69 12.99
N LEU A 5 11.39 14.29 14.25
CA LEU A 5 10.33 13.35 14.62
C LEU A 5 8.93 13.95 14.50
N ALA A 6 8.77 15.23 14.84
CA ALA A 6 7.52 15.97 14.58
C ALA A 6 7.20 16.03 13.07
N HIS A 7 8.22 16.24 12.23
CA HIS A 7 8.04 16.24 10.77
C HIS A 7 7.67 14.84 10.24
N GLU A 8 8.36 13.80 10.69
CA GLU A 8 8.11 12.41 10.30
C GLU A 8 6.75 11.89 10.76
N LEU A 9 6.23 12.34 11.91
CA LEU A 9 4.89 12.01 12.39
C LEU A 9 3.81 12.80 11.63
N ASN A 10 4.09 14.07 11.28
CA ASN A 10 3.13 14.93 10.58
C ASN A 10 2.84 14.46 9.15
N ASN A 11 3.80 13.80 8.48
CA ASN A 11 3.63 13.26 7.13
C ASN A 11 2.53 12.18 7.04
N PRO A 12 2.61 11.03 7.76
CA PRO A 12 1.56 10.02 7.76
C PRO A 12 0.26 10.56 8.39
N ALA A 13 0.32 11.45 9.40
CA ALA A 13 -0.89 12.08 9.95
C ALA A 13 -1.63 12.94 8.90
N SER A 14 -0.88 13.70 8.10
CA SER A 14 -1.44 14.49 7.01
C SER A 14 -2.01 13.61 5.90
N ALA A 15 -1.32 12.52 5.56
CA ALA A 15 -1.80 11.52 4.60
C ALA A 15 -3.11 10.87 5.06
N ALA A 16 -3.17 10.40 6.32
CA ALA A 16 -4.38 9.86 6.92
C ALA A 16 -5.54 10.86 6.87
N ARG A 17 -5.29 12.12 7.26
CA ARG A 17 -6.33 13.16 7.26
C ARG A 17 -6.85 13.46 5.86
N ARG A 18 -5.97 13.48 4.84
CA ARG A 18 -6.37 13.64 3.44
C ARG A 18 -7.19 12.44 2.97
N ALA A 19 -6.73 11.22 3.22
CA ALA A 19 -7.44 10.00 2.85
C ALA A 19 -8.84 9.94 3.48
N ALA A 20 -8.98 10.25 4.77
CA ALA A 20 -10.28 10.33 5.43
C ALA A 20 -11.21 11.39 4.81
N ARG A 21 -10.67 12.53 4.37
CA ARG A 21 -11.46 13.59 3.73
C ARG A 21 -11.95 13.18 2.36
N GLU A 22 -11.10 12.57 1.54
CA GLU A 22 -11.49 12.07 0.23
C GLU A 22 -12.46 10.90 0.34
N LEU A 23 -12.29 10.01 1.33
CA LEU A 23 -13.22 8.91 1.59
C LEU A 23 -14.64 9.43 1.85
N ARG A 24 -14.79 10.53 2.60
CA ARG A 24 -16.10 11.17 2.84
C ARG A 24 -16.76 11.67 1.55
N LYS A 25 -16.00 11.95 0.49
CA LYS A 25 -16.54 12.39 -0.81
C LYS A 25 -16.86 11.20 -1.72
N VAL A 26 -15.98 10.20 -1.78
CA VAL A 26 -16.12 9.05 -2.69
C VAL A 26 -17.15 8.04 -2.18
N PHE A 27 -17.29 7.88 -0.86
CA PHE A 27 -18.21 6.89 -0.28
C PHE A 27 -19.69 7.11 -0.69
N PRO A 28 -20.26 8.33 -0.67
CA PRO A 28 -21.61 8.57 -1.20
C PRO A 28 -21.75 8.27 -2.71
N LEU A 29 -20.69 8.48 -3.50
CA LEU A 29 -20.68 8.14 -4.92
C LEU A 29 -20.76 6.62 -5.10
N MET A 30 -19.95 5.85 -4.36
CA MET A 30 -20.01 4.37 -4.35
C MET A 30 -21.42 3.86 -4.00
N GLN A 31 -22.07 4.44 -2.99
CA GLN A 31 -23.44 4.07 -2.61
C GLN A 31 -24.44 4.38 -3.73
N THR A 32 -24.32 5.54 -4.36
CA THR A 32 -25.20 5.95 -5.46
C THR A 32 -25.04 5.04 -6.68
N GLN A 33 -23.80 4.68 -7.04
CA GLN A 33 -23.53 3.74 -8.13
C GLN A 33 -24.03 2.33 -7.82
N THR A 34 -23.86 1.88 -6.58
CA THR A 34 -24.42 0.59 -6.12
C THR A 34 -25.93 0.56 -6.33
N LEU A 35 -26.65 1.62 -5.95
CA LEU A 35 -28.10 1.69 -6.18
C LEU A 35 -28.46 1.68 -7.66
N LYS A 36 -27.75 2.43 -8.51
CA LYS A 36 -27.98 2.43 -9.97
C LYS A 36 -27.87 1.03 -10.57
N ILE A 37 -26.82 0.28 -10.21
CA ILE A 37 -26.63 -1.10 -10.67
C ILE A 37 -27.75 -2.02 -10.16
N THR A 38 -28.17 -1.87 -8.90
CA THR A 38 -29.29 -2.69 -8.39
C THR A 38 -30.63 -2.38 -9.06
N HIS A 39 -30.80 -1.19 -9.64
CA HIS A 39 -31.98 -0.80 -10.40
C HIS A 39 -31.88 -1.21 -11.88
N GLN A 40 -30.71 -1.60 -12.38
CA GLN A 40 -30.57 -2.22 -13.70
C GLN A 40 -31.14 -3.65 -13.63
N CYS A 41 -31.84 -4.08 -14.68
CA CYS A 41 -32.39 -5.43 -14.79
C CYS A 41 -31.30 -6.47 -15.10
N LEU A 42 -30.29 -6.58 -14.23
CA LEU A 42 -29.28 -7.62 -14.31
C LEU A 42 -29.89 -8.98 -13.96
N THR A 43 -29.53 -9.99 -14.73
CA THR A 43 -29.83 -11.39 -14.39
C THR A 43 -29.10 -11.80 -13.11
N ASP A 44 -29.52 -12.91 -12.49
CA ASP A 44 -28.83 -13.45 -11.31
C ASP A 44 -27.37 -13.80 -11.61
N ASP A 45 -27.12 -14.42 -12.76
CA ASP A 45 -25.77 -14.77 -13.23
C ASP A 45 -24.86 -13.53 -13.40
N GLN A 46 -25.43 -12.42 -13.89
CA GLN A 46 -24.70 -11.16 -14.05
C GLN A 46 -24.37 -10.50 -12.71
N ARG A 47 -25.30 -10.58 -11.74
CA ARG A 47 -25.08 -10.08 -10.38
C ARG A 47 -24.01 -10.88 -9.65
N GLU A 48 -24.05 -12.21 -9.78
CA GLU A 48 -23.00 -13.10 -9.25
C GLU A 48 -21.65 -12.79 -9.90
N PHE A 49 -21.61 -12.64 -11.22
CA PHE A 49 -20.40 -12.26 -11.94
C PHE A 49 -19.81 -10.94 -11.44
N LEU A 50 -20.62 -9.88 -11.31
CA LEU A 50 -20.16 -8.58 -10.77
C LEU A 50 -19.63 -8.68 -9.35
N THR A 51 -20.26 -9.49 -8.50
CA THR A 51 -19.82 -9.69 -7.12
C THR A 51 -18.44 -10.38 -7.09
N ASN A 52 -18.27 -11.43 -7.89
CA ASN A 52 -16.99 -12.13 -8.01
C ASN A 52 -15.90 -11.23 -8.61
N LEU A 53 -16.25 -10.46 -9.63
CA LEU A 53 -15.38 -9.50 -10.28
C LEU A 53 -14.88 -8.42 -9.31
N GLN A 54 -15.78 -7.88 -8.48
CA GLN A 54 -15.43 -6.94 -7.43
C GLN A 54 -14.48 -7.54 -6.40
N GLN A 55 -14.74 -8.76 -5.93
CA GLN A 55 -13.89 -9.44 -4.94
C GLN A 55 -12.49 -9.69 -5.48
N GLU A 56 -12.38 -10.15 -6.73
CA GLU A 56 -11.10 -10.36 -7.42
C GLU A 56 -10.33 -9.05 -7.58
N ALA A 57 -10.98 -7.97 -8.02
CA ALA A 57 -10.35 -6.67 -8.17
C ALA A 57 -9.82 -6.13 -6.83
N ILE A 58 -10.60 -6.27 -5.75
CA ILE A 58 -10.17 -5.90 -4.39
C ILE A 58 -8.98 -6.75 -3.95
N ALA A 59 -8.98 -8.06 -4.20
CA ALA A 59 -7.89 -8.95 -3.81
C ALA A 59 -6.57 -8.55 -4.49
N ARG A 60 -6.61 -8.14 -5.77
CA ARG A 60 -5.42 -7.68 -6.51
C ARG A 60 -4.79 -6.42 -5.91
N THR A 61 -5.58 -5.54 -5.29
CA THR A 61 -5.04 -4.35 -4.59
C THR A 61 -4.12 -4.68 -3.41
N GLN A 62 -4.14 -5.91 -2.90
CA GLN A 62 -3.25 -6.34 -1.82
C GLN A 62 -1.83 -6.66 -2.33
N ASN A 63 -1.69 -7.02 -3.60
CA ASN A 63 -0.42 -7.33 -4.25
C ASN A 63 -0.36 -6.65 -5.62
N PRO A 64 -0.35 -5.31 -5.67
CA PRO A 64 -0.27 -4.60 -6.94
C PRO A 64 1.08 -4.88 -7.61
N PRO A 65 1.12 -4.97 -8.95
CA PRO A 65 2.38 -5.15 -9.67
C PRO A 65 3.30 -3.96 -9.42
N LEU A 66 4.58 -4.23 -9.18
CA LEU A 66 5.64 -3.21 -9.20
C LEU A 66 5.88 -2.82 -10.65
N LEU A 67 5.35 -1.67 -11.03
CA LEU A 67 5.53 -1.08 -12.35
C LEU A 67 6.45 0.13 -12.24
N ASP A 68 7.37 0.26 -13.18
CA ASP A 68 8.07 1.53 -13.37
C ASP A 68 7.11 2.58 -13.98
N PRO A 69 7.44 3.89 -13.91
CA PRO A 69 6.56 4.94 -14.39
C PRO A 69 6.20 4.85 -15.87
N MET A 70 7.09 4.29 -16.72
CA MET A 70 6.82 4.12 -18.14
C MET A 70 5.81 3.00 -18.36
N ALA A 71 6.04 1.84 -17.73
CA ALA A 71 5.14 0.69 -17.80
C ALA A 71 3.75 1.00 -17.22
N GLN A 72 3.67 1.86 -16.18
CA GLN A 72 2.40 2.36 -15.68
C GLN A 72 1.68 3.20 -16.75
N SER A 73 2.36 4.19 -17.33
CA SER A 73 1.78 5.05 -18.38
C SER A 73 1.32 4.24 -19.59
N ASP A 74 2.14 3.30 -20.07
CA ASP A 74 1.81 2.44 -21.21
C ASP A 74 0.54 1.61 -20.95
N ARG A 75 0.34 1.15 -19.72
CA ARG A 75 -0.87 0.41 -19.33
C ARG A 75 -2.07 1.34 -19.18
N GLU A 76 -1.90 2.53 -18.62
CA GLU A 76 -2.98 3.51 -18.51
C GLU A 76 -3.48 3.91 -19.91
N ASP A 77 -2.58 4.08 -20.88
CA ASP A 77 -2.92 4.34 -22.28
C ASP A 77 -3.68 3.15 -22.90
N GLN A 78 -3.21 1.92 -22.73
CA GLN A 78 -3.90 0.71 -23.22
C GLN A 78 -5.32 0.55 -22.65
N LEU A 79 -5.49 0.81 -21.35
CA LEU A 79 -6.81 0.74 -20.73
C LEU A 79 -7.68 1.92 -21.17
N THR A 80 -7.12 3.10 -21.42
CA THR A 80 -7.85 4.24 -21.96
C THR A 80 -8.36 3.95 -23.37
N ASP A 81 -7.51 3.40 -24.23
CA ASP A 81 -7.90 2.98 -25.59
C ASP A 81 -9.04 1.95 -25.54
N TRP A 82 -8.95 0.96 -24.63
CA TRP A 82 -10.00 -0.04 -24.43
C TRP A 82 -11.33 0.60 -23.99
N MET A 83 -11.27 1.61 -23.12
CA MET A 83 -12.46 2.35 -22.66
C MET A 83 -13.10 3.13 -23.80
N ASP A 84 -12.28 3.77 -24.64
CA ASP A 84 -12.74 4.53 -25.81
C ASP A 84 -13.39 3.60 -26.86
N GLU A 85 -12.85 2.40 -27.08
CA GLU A 85 -13.44 1.37 -27.95
C GLU A 85 -14.84 0.92 -27.51
N HIS A 86 -15.17 1.04 -26.22
CA HIS A 86 -16.46 0.67 -25.63
C HIS A 86 -17.32 1.88 -25.24
N ASP A 87 -17.02 3.08 -25.78
CA ASP A 87 -17.74 4.33 -25.53
C ASP A 87 -17.84 4.71 -24.03
N ILE A 88 -16.84 4.37 -23.22
CA ILE A 88 -16.85 4.61 -21.78
C ILE A 88 -16.46 6.06 -21.46
N GLN A 89 -17.39 6.76 -20.80
CA GLN A 89 -17.19 8.13 -20.38
C GLN A 89 -16.15 8.24 -19.26
N ASN A 90 -15.22 9.19 -19.43
CA ASN A 90 -14.09 9.43 -18.53
C ASN A 90 -13.16 8.21 -18.38
N GLY A 91 -13.02 7.39 -19.43
CA GLY A 91 -12.18 6.19 -19.46
C GLY A 91 -10.77 6.39 -18.89
N TRP A 92 -10.12 7.51 -19.22
CA TRP A 92 -8.79 7.87 -18.70
C TRP A 92 -8.69 7.93 -17.17
N GLN A 93 -9.76 8.34 -16.47
CA GLN A 93 -9.78 8.36 -15.00
C GLN A 93 -9.87 6.93 -14.44
N LEU A 94 -10.72 6.11 -15.04
CA LEU A 94 -10.91 4.71 -14.65
C LEU A 94 -9.64 3.91 -14.91
N ALA A 95 -8.97 4.17 -16.03
CA ALA A 95 -7.73 3.50 -16.41
C ALA A 95 -6.66 3.64 -15.32
N SER A 96 -6.41 4.85 -14.81
CA SER A 96 -5.41 5.06 -13.75
C SER A 96 -5.75 4.30 -12.46
N THR A 97 -7.03 4.30 -12.05
CA THR A 97 -7.48 3.50 -10.89
C THR A 97 -7.27 2.00 -11.12
N PHE A 98 -7.60 1.51 -12.31
CA PHE A 98 -7.54 0.08 -12.64
C PHE A 98 -6.10 -0.43 -12.77
N VAL A 99 -5.21 0.33 -13.41
CA VAL A 99 -3.77 0.00 -13.46
C VAL A 99 -3.18 -0.01 -12.05
N SER A 100 -3.52 0.99 -11.22
CA SER A 100 -3.08 1.04 -9.81
C SER A 100 -3.57 -0.16 -9.00
N ALA A 101 -4.71 -0.74 -9.38
CA ALA A 101 -5.26 -1.95 -8.78
C ALA A 101 -4.69 -3.26 -9.37
N GLY A 102 -3.80 -3.19 -10.37
CA GLY A 102 -3.23 -4.36 -11.05
C GLY A 102 -4.21 -5.04 -12.02
N LEU A 103 -5.16 -4.28 -12.56
CA LEU A 103 -6.07 -4.75 -13.60
C LEU A 103 -5.46 -4.45 -14.97
N GLU A 104 -5.51 -5.43 -15.85
CA GLU A 104 -4.92 -5.40 -17.19
C GLU A 104 -6.02 -5.55 -18.24
N LYS A 105 -5.75 -5.17 -19.49
CA LYS A 105 -6.76 -5.17 -20.57
C LYS A 105 -7.49 -6.51 -20.69
N GLU A 106 -6.77 -7.62 -20.63
CA GLU A 106 -7.31 -8.97 -20.73
C GLU A 106 -8.32 -9.27 -19.61
N TRP A 107 -8.16 -8.65 -18.45
CA TRP A 107 -9.09 -8.75 -17.35
C TRP A 107 -10.36 -7.93 -17.58
N LEU A 108 -10.30 -6.84 -18.35
CA LEU A 108 -11.48 -6.06 -18.74
C LEU A 108 -12.25 -6.71 -19.89
N ASP A 109 -11.57 -7.39 -20.81
CA ASP A 109 -12.18 -8.02 -22.01
C ASP A 109 -13.31 -9.02 -21.68
N GLN A 110 -13.27 -9.66 -20.51
CA GLN A 110 -14.31 -10.60 -20.07
C GLN A 110 -15.63 -9.92 -19.67
N ILE A 111 -15.59 -8.64 -19.32
CA ILE A 111 -16.72 -7.89 -18.73
C ILE A 111 -17.86 -7.69 -19.73
N PRO A 112 -17.65 -7.08 -20.92
CA PRO A 112 -18.73 -6.86 -21.89
C PRO A 112 -19.36 -8.18 -22.35
N THR A 113 -18.56 -9.24 -22.47
CA THR A 113 -19.04 -10.57 -22.87
C THR A 113 -20.07 -11.15 -21.90
N ARG A 114 -20.01 -10.79 -20.61
CA ARG A 114 -20.88 -11.34 -19.55
C ARG A 114 -21.99 -10.38 -19.15
N LEU A 115 -21.72 -9.08 -19.13
CA LEU A 115 -22.68 -8.05 -18.72
C LEU A 115 -23.45 -7.42 -19.88
N GLY A 116 -22.89 -7.47 -21.09
CA GLY A 116 -23.37 -6.70 -22.23
C GLY A 116 -23.00 -5.22 -22.13
N GLU A 117 -22.99 -4.55 -23.27
CA GLU A 117 -22.59 -3.13 -23.38
C GLU A 117 -23.47 -2.18 -22.58
N THR A 118 -24.78 -2.48 -22.47
CA THR A 118 -25.77 -1.60 -21.87
C THR A 118 -25.51 -1.26 -20.39
N CYS A 119 -24.79 -2.12 -19.67
CA CYS A 119 -24.50 -1.94 -18.24
C CYS A 119 -23.01 -1.72 -17.96
N LEU A 120 -22.19 -1.65 -19.01
CA LEU A 120 -20.73 -1.62 -18.88
C LEU A 120 -20.25 -0.35 -18.20
N GLN A 121 -20.73 0.82 -18.65
CA GLN A 121 -20.39 2.12 -18.07
C GLN A 121 -20.64 2.16 -16.55
N GLU A 122 -21.85 1.82 -16.11
CA GLU A 122 -22.21 1.89 -14.69
C GLU A 122 -21.42 0.87 -13.88
N SER A 123 -21.19 -0.32 -14.42
CA SER A 123 -20.40 -1.38 -13.77
C SER A 123 -18.95 -0.95 -13.53
N LEU A 124 -18.31 -0.37 -14.55
CA LEU A 124 -16.93 0.10 -14.43
C LEU A 124 -16.83 1.33 -13.51
N THR A 125 -17.79 2.25 -13.59
CA THR A 125 -17.84 3.42 -12.69
C THR A 125 -18.05 3.01 -11.23
N TRP A 126 -18.87 1.99 -10.98
CA TRP A 126 -19.05 1.41 -9.64
C TRP A 126 -17.80 0.70 -9.13
N LEU A 127 -17.13 -0.06 -9.99
CA LEU A 127 -15.89 -0.74 -9.65
C LEU A 127 -14.79 0.28 -9.31
N ASP A 128 -14.64 1.34 -10.10
CA ASP A 128 -13.72 2.45 -9.82
C ASP A 128 -14.02 3.08 -8.45
N ALA A 129 -15.27 3.42 -8.17
CA ALA A 129 -15.65 3.99 -6.88
C ALA A 129 -15.36 3.04 -5.71
N THR A 130 -15.54 1.73 -5.91
CA THR A 130 -15.20 0.69 -4.94
C THR A 130 -13.70 0.64 -4.67
N LEU A 131 -12.89 0.57 -5.74
CA LEU A 131 -11.44 0.49 -5.63
C LEU A 131 -10.85 1.77 -5.02
N ASN A 132 -11.41 2.93 -5.34
CA ASN A 132 -11.05 4.19 -4.70
C ASN A 132 -11.33 4.18 -3.19
N VAL A 133 -12.49 3.68 -2.75
CA VAL A 133 -12.78 3.50 -1.32
C VAL A 133 -11.76 2.57 -0.65
N VAL A 134 -11.47 1.42 -1.27
CA VAL A 134 -10.50 0.45 -0.75
C VAL A 134 -9.10 1.05 -0.65
N GLY A 135 -8.63 1.74 -1.70
CA GLY A 135 -7.32 2.39 -1.71
C GLY A 135 -7.18 3.47 -0.62
N LEU A 136 -8.25 4.24 -0.37
CA LEU A 136 -8.27 5.23 0.70
C LEU A 136 -8.27 4.59 2.10
N LEU A 137 -8.98 3.47 2.28
CA LEU A 137 -8.94 2.70 3.52
C LEU A 137 -7.55 2.09 3.78
N ASN A 138 -6.91 1.54 2.73
CA ASN A 138 -5.53 1.03 2.82
C ASN A 138 -4.55 2.16 3.19
N THR A 139 -4.68 3.32 2.55
CA THR A 139 -3.87 4.51 2.88
C THR A 139 -4.04 4.94 4.33
N LEU A 140 -5.28 4.93 4.83
CA LEU A 140 -5.57 5.20 6.24
C LEU A 140 -4.90 4.19 7.16
N GLY A 141 -5.07 2.90 6.90
CA GLY A 141 -4.47 1.81 7.70
C GLY A 141 -2.95 1.87 7.74
N HIS A 142 -2.30 2.08 6.59
CA HIS A 142 -0.84 2.24 6.53
C HIS A 142 -0.37 3.49 7.28
N SER A 143 -1.07 4.61 7.11
CA SER A 143 -0.71 5.87 7.77
C SER A 143 -0.85 5.77 9.29
N THR A 144 -1.94 5.20 9.80
CA THR A 144 -2.14 5.01 11.24
C THR A 144 -1.19 3.98 11.82
N GLY A 145 -0.90 2.89 11.09
CA GLY A 145 0.12 1.91 11.47
C GLY A 145 1.50 2.53 11.61
N ARG A 146 1.90 3.40 10.66
CA ARG A 146 3.19 4.12 10.72
C ARG A 146 3.24 5.11 11.88
N ILE A 147 2.14 5.82 12.18
CA ILE A 147 2.06 6.68 13.37
C ILE A 147 2.23 5.84 14.64
N HIS A 148 1.57 4.68 14.74
CA HIS A 148 1.69 3.80 15.88
C HIS A 148 3.13 3.33 16.09
N GLN A 149 3.81 2.91 15.02
CA GLN A 149 5.23 2.53 15.07
C GLN A 149 6.13 3.68 15.53
N LEU A 150 5.94 4.89 14.99
CA LEU A 150 6.72 6.07 15.38
C LEU A 150 6.48 6.46 16.85
N VAL A 151 5.24 6.40 17.32
CA VAL A 151 4.91 6.67 18.73
C VAL A 151 5.52 5.62 19.64
N GLY A 152 5.46 4.33 19.27
CA GLY A 152 6.11 3.24 20.00
C GLY A 152 7.62 3.48 20.12
N ALA A 153 8.29 3.79 19.00
CA ALA A 153 9.71 4.10 18.98
C ALA A 153 10.10 5.27 19.92
N VAL A 154 9.23 6.28 20.06
CA VAL A 154 9.44 7.39 21.01
C VAL A 154 9.22 6.97 22.46
N GLN A 155 8.20 6.15 22.72
CA GLN A 155 7.92 5.65 24.07
C GLN A 155 9.05 4.76 24.57
N ASP A 156 9.55 3.87 23.71
CA ASP A 156 10.72 3.03 23.99
C ASP A 156 11.93 3.91 24.34
N TYR A 157 12.24 4.91 23.51
CA TYR A 157 13.33 5.87 23.78
C TYR A 157 13.16 6.63 25.11
N SER A 158 11.93 6.98 25.50
CA SER A 158 11.66 7.67 26.76
C SER A 158 11.69 6.78 28.01
N THR A 159 11.67 5.46 27.81
CA THR A 159 11.68 4.44 28.89
C THR A 159 13.08 3.85 29.08
N ILE A 160 14.05 4.21 28.24
CA ILE A 160 15.45 3.85 28.42
C ILE A 160 15.97 4.61 29.63
N ASP A 161 16.26 3.87 30.69
CA ASP A 161 16.85 4.40 31.91
C ASP A 161 18.29 4.87 31.59
N PRO A 162 18.63 6.16 31.75
CA PRO A 162 19.96 6.70 31.42
C PRO A 162 21.13 6.05 32.19
N ASP A 163 20.83 5.25 33.21
CA ASP A 163 21.81 4.59 34.06
C ASP A 163 22.14 3.14 33.62
N ASP A 164 21.57 2.61 32.52
CA ASP A 164 21.82 1.22 32.04
C ASP A 164 22.87 1.14 30.91
N LEU A 165 23.99 1.86 31.10
CA LEU A 165 25.17 1.70 30.25
C LEU A 165 25.80 0.33 30.49
N GLN A 166 25.89 -0.46 29.43
CA GLN A 166 26.47 -1.80 29.46
C GLN A 166 27.50 -1.99 28.35
N LEU A 167 28.39 -2.95 28.53
CA LEU A 167 29.32 -3.37 27.49
C LEU A 167 28.55 -4.19 26.44
N VAL A 168 28.29 -3.57 25.29
CA VAL A 168 27.52 -4.17 24.19
C VAL A 168 28.47 -4.77 23.16
N ASP A 169 28.15 -5.98 22.73
CA ASP A 169 28.75 -6.62 21.55
C ASP A 169 27.97 -6.19 20.30
N VAL A 170 28.57 -5.27 19.54
CA VAL A 170 27.96 -4.69 18.33
C VAL A 170 27.70 -5.75 17.26
N HIS A 171 28.56 -6.75 17.10
CA HIS A 171 28.33 -7.80 16.11
C HIS A 171 27.13 -8.64 16.47
N LYS A 172 27.06 -9.06 17.74
CA LYS A 172 25.94 -9.86 18.23
C LYS A 172 24.62 -9.11 18.07
N GLY A 173 24.61 -7.82 18.36
CA GLY A 173 23.45 -6.97 18.18
C GLY A 173 23.00 -6.86 16.73
N LEU A 174 23.92 -6.57 15.80
CA LEU A 174 23.65 -6.53 14.36
C LEU A 174 23.12 -7.86 13.81
N GLU A 175 23.71 -8.99 14.19
CA GLU A 175 23.23 -10.31 13.76
C GLU A 175 21.84 -10.63 14.31
N SER A 176 21.54 -10.18 15.52
CA SER A 176 20.22 -10.34 16.13
C SER A 176 19.17 -9.55 15.33
N THR A 177 19.46 -8.29 15.00
CA THR A 177 18.58 -7.47 14.14
C THR A 177 18.40 -8.08 12.74
N LEU A 178 19.48 -8.54 12.10
CA LEU A 178 19.41 -9.21 10.79
C LEU A 178 18.57 -10.49 10.84
N THR A 179 18.65 -11.25 11.94
CA THR A 179 17.84 -12.46 12.15
C THR A 179 16.35 -12.11 12.23
N ILE A 180 15.99 -11.06 12.99
CA ILE A 180 14.61 -10.58 13.12
C ILE A 180 14.06 -10.13 11.75
N LEU A 181 14.87 -9.39 10.98
CA LEU A 181 14.51 -8.90 9.65
C LEU A 181 14.63 -9.97 8.54
N GLY A 182 15.04 -11.19 8.88
CA GLY A 182 15.35 -12.25 7.92
C GLY A 182 14.24 -12.57 6.92
N HIS A 183 12.97 -12.39 7.29
CA HIS A 183 11.85 -12.60 6.38
C HIS A 183 11.76 -11.54 5.27
N LYS A 184 12.11 -10.27 5.58
CA LYS A 184 12.15 -9.18 4.60
C LYS A 184 13.38 -9.27 3.70
N LEU A 185 14.52 -9.65 4.27
CA LEU A 185 15.79 -9.78 3.55
C LEU A 185 15.75 -10.86 2.46
N LYS A 186 14.93 -11.92 2.63
CA LYS A 186 14.77 -12.96 1.60
C LYS A 186 14.07 -12.49 0.31
N ARG A 187 13.52 -11.28 0.28
CA ARG A 187 12.85 -10.70 -0.91
C ARG A 187 13.83 -9.99 -1.83
N GLY A 188 14.79 -10.73 -2.37
CA GLY A 188 15.74 -10.21 -3.36
C GLY A 188 16.85 -9.30 -2.81
N VAL A 189 17.04 -9.26 -1.49
CA VAL A 189 18.12 -8.50 -0.85
C VAL A 189 19.30 -9.43 -0.56
N THR A 190 20.51 -9.02 -0.94
CA THR A 190 21.76 -9.72 -0.59
C THR A 190 22.43 -9.01 0.58
N VAL A 191 22.66 -9.72 1.68
CA VAL A 191 23.37 -9.19 2.86
C VAL A 191 24.83 -9.60 2.80
N ILE A 192 25.73 -8.62 2.76
CA ILE A 192 27.18 -8.81 2.83
C ILE A 192 27.64 -8.43 4.25
N ARG A 193 28.39 -9.33 4.90
CA ARG A 193 28.94 -9.12 6.25
C ARG A 193 30.44 -8.88 6.13
N ASP A 194 30.86 -7.70 6.56
CA ASP A 194 32.26 -7.29 6.61
C ASP A 194 32.51 -6.65 7.97
N TYR A 195 32.85 -7.48 8.95
CA TYR A 195 33.03 -7.10 10.35
C TYR A 195 34.50 -7.21 10.74
N ALA A 196 34.99 -6.26 11.53
CA ALA A 196 36.35 -6.33 12.08
C ALA A 196 36.42 -7.40 13.17
N GLU A 197 37.32 -8.39 13.07
CA GLU A 197 37.38 -9.51 14.01
C GLU A 197 37.70 -9.10 15.46
N ASP A 198 38.38 -7.97 15.64
CA ASP A 198 38.88 -7.46 16.94
C ASP A 198 38.10 -6.24 17.46
N LEU A 199 36.85 -6.05 17.01
CA LEU A 199 36.02 -4.94 17.48
C LEU A 199 35.79 -5.04 19.01
N PRO A 200 36.22 -4.04 19.80
CA PRO A 200 36.04 -4.07 21.24
C PRO A 200 34.55 -3.89 21.62
N LEU A 201 34.19 -4.42 22.79
CA LEU A 201 32.88 -4.12 23.40
C LEU A 201 32.74 -2.62 23.61
N VAL A 202 31.57 -2.08 23.30
CA VAL A 202 31.30 -0.65 23.38
C VAL A 202 30.39 -0.38 24.57
N MET A 203 30.76 0.56 25.44
CA MET A 203 29.86 1.05 26.48
C MET A 203 28.71 1.82 25.84
N SER A 204 27.51 1.25 25.87
CA SER A 204 26.33 1.82 25.23
C SER A 204 25.03 1.25 25.82
N HIS A 205 23.89 1.77 25.37
CA HIS A 205 22.58 1.19 25.65
C HIS A 205 22.25 0.20 24.53
N GLU A 206 22.16 -1.09 24.86
CA GLU A 206 21.93 -2.17 23.88
C GLU A 206 20.65 -1.91 23.07
N ALA A 207 19.55 -1.53 23.74
CA ALA A 207 18.27 -1.25 23.11
C ALA A 207 18.31 -0.07 22.11
N GLU A 208 19.10 0.98 22.38
CA GLU A 208 19.23 2.12 21.45
C GLU A 208 19.95 1.70 20.17
N LEU A 209 21.02 0.91 20.29
CA LEU A 209 21.77 0.42 19.15
C LEU A 209 20.93 -0.52 18.29
N GLU A 210 20.20 -1.45 18.90
CA GLU A 210 19.30 -2.36 18.19
C GLU A 210 18.21 -1.59 17.42
N GLN A 211 17.66 -0.53 18.01
CA GLN A 211 16.67 0.31 17.36
C GLN A 211 17.25 1.10 16.17
N VAL A 212 18.47 1.64 16.32
CA VAL A 212 19.17 2.33 15.22
C VAL A 212 19.40 1.36 14.07
N TRP A 213 19.87 0.15 14.33
CA TRP A 213 20.09 -0.85 13.28
C TRP A 213 18.78 -1.29 12.63
N MET A 214 17.73 -1.52 13.42
CA MET A 214 16.40 -1.85 12.88
C MET A 214 15.94 -0.79 11.88
N ASN A 215 16.03 0.49 12.24
CA ASN A 215 15.60 1.59 11.39
C ASN A 215 16.47 1.76 10.14
N VAL A 216 17.80 1.69 10.28
CA VAL A 216 18.71 1.85 9.15
C VAL A 216 18.55 0.69 8.16
N ILE A 217 18.45 -0.54 8.65
CA ILE A 217 18.29 -1.73 7.81
C ILE A 217 16.90 -1.76 7.19
N ASP A 218 15.83 -1.44 7.93
CA ASP A 218 14.45 -1.43 7.39
C ASP A 218 14.26 -0.37 6.30
N ASN A 219 14.95 0.78 6.41
CA ASN A 219 14.98 1.79 5.35
C ASN A 219 15.78 1.32 4.13
N ALA A 220 16.89 0.61 4.33
CA ALA A 220 17.74 0.13 3.24
C ALA A 220 17.08 -0.97 2.39
N ILE A 221 16.10 -1.71 2.96
CA ILE A 221 15.38 -2.79 2.28
C ILE A 221 14.04 -2.34 1.68
N ALA A 222 13.59 -1.12 1.96
CA ALA A 222 12.40 -0.55 1.33
C ALA A 222 12.71 -0.26 -0.15
N PRO A 223 11.78 -0.55 -1.09
CA PRO A 223 11.98 -0.20 -2.50
C PRO A 223 12.13 1.33 -2.67
N PRO A 224 12.97 1.79 -3.61
CA PRO A 224 13.14 3.21 -3.91
C PRO A 224 11.86 3.89 -4.41
#